data_AF-A0A1C0Z2Y6-F1
#
_entry.id   AF-A0A1C0Z2Y6-F1
#
_cell.length_a   1.000
_cell.length_b   1.000
_cell.length_c   1.000
_cell.angle_alpha   90.00
_cell.angle_beta   90.00
_cell.angle_gamma   90.00
#
_symmetry.space_group_name_H-M   'P 1'
#
loop_
_entity.id
_entity.type
_entity.pdbx_description
1 polymer ?
#
loop_
_entity_poly.entity_id
_entity_poly.type
_entity_poly.pdbx_seq_one_letter_code
_entity_poly.pdbx_strand_id
1 'polypeptide(L)'
;MYCQRCGAKNSETSRFCAECSERLVTKKLFSWKWGIALIVLVAISSTYYATSNNEPNVETATHTTDRVSLIQKIQRGIFTVETPTGQGSGFLYASGGYVVTNAHVVKGVVDVTVRNSDGEQHNATVIGISDAYDIALLHVPHYTEHEPLVVETAESPIGLEVIAFGTPQGFENSASIGYITGHNRDFSFEHFIYEQVYQVDAQIDKGSSGGALVDVTTGKVIGINSLLYTSETSTNFSFAIPLYTMMPYFDEWIKQPMSRDAVLQAGGAYVQYTVAQAETNEQLASQFVQSFRSSYEQALNNSDFSLVSALLTGSAYTEINNYIFDLAYGGHVFEFLSNDVLNVTYDNNMYYVNTNETFYLYPLHGESQYFNQNTTYTLIIDEYGAFRIASIGISN
;
A
#
# COMPACT_ATOMS: atom_id res chain seq x y z
N MET A 1 4.60 3.14 42.52
CA MET A 1 5.42 2.96 41.31
C MET A 1 6.31 4.17 41.08
N TYR A 2 7.48 4.02 40.45
CA TYR A 2 8.33 5.15 40.07
C TYR A 2 8.26 5.40 38.56
N CYS A 3 8.19 6.67 38.15
CA CYS A 3 8.20 7.03 36.74
C CYS A 3 9.58 6.76 36.13
N GLN A 4 9.64 6.06 35.01
CA GLN A 4 10.91 5.73 34.36
C GLN A 4 11.57 6.94 33.66
N ARG A 5 10.79 7.99 33.40
CA ARG A 5 11.26 9.22 32.76
C ARG A 5 11.81 10.23 33.75
N CYS A 6 11.08 10.51 34.84
CA CYS A 6 11.48 11.55 35.82
C CYS A 6 11.83 11.02 37.21
N GLY A 7 11.66 9.73 37.49
CA GLY A 7 11.97 9.14 38.80
C GLY A 7 10.98 9.44 39.92
N ALA A 8 9.91 10.20 39.67
CA ALA A 8 8.94 10.57 40.69
C ALA A 8 8.15 9.37 41.24
N LYS A 9 7.81 9.40 42.54
CA LYS A 9 7.03 8.36 43.22
C LYS A 9 5.54 8.61 43.01
N ASN A 10 4.83 7.61 42.51
CA ASN A 10 3.39 7.67 42.20
C ASN A 10 2.63 6.55 42.90
N SER A 11 1.31 6.74 43.10
CA SER A 11 0.41 5.72 43.64
C SER A 11 0.39 4.45 42.76
N GLU A 12 0.14 3.29 43.36
CA GLU A 12 0.07 2.01 42.64
C GLU A 12 -1.13 1.89 41.70
N THR A 13 -2.14 2.74 41.86
CA THR A 13 -3.32 2.82 40.98
C THR A 13 -3.21 3.91 39.91
N SER A 14 -2.15 4.73 39.92
CA SER A 14 -1.95 5.81 38.95
C SER A 14 -1.58 5.26 37.57
N ARG A 15 -2.35 5.62 36.54
CA ARG A 15 -2.05 5.29 35.13
C ARG A 15 -1.02 6.22 34.48
N PHE A 16 -0.82 7.41 35.05
CA PHE A 16 0.09 8.44 34.55
C PHE A 16 0.89 9.05 35.71
N CYS A 17 2.10 9.53 35.40
CA CYS A 17 2.96 10.19 36.36
C CYS A 17 2.42 11.57 36.71
N ALA A 18 2.29 11.89 38.00
CA ALA A 18 1.77 13.18 38.46
C ALA A 18 2.67 14.38 38.12
N GLU A 19 3.97 14.16 37.85
CA GLU A 19 4.92 15.26 37.59
C GLU A 19 5.23 15.49 36.12
N CYS A 20 5.21 14.44 35.28
CA CYS A 20 5.59 14.57 33.87
C CYS A 20 4.56 13.97 32.90
N SER A 21 3.41 13.54 33.42
CA SER A 21 2.29 12.97 32.66
C SER A 21 2.62 11.74 31.80
N GLU A 22 3.81 11.18 31.93
CA GLU A 22 4.22 9.94 31.27
C GLU A 22 3.36 8.77 31.74
N ARG A 23 2.92 7.91 30.81
CA ARG A 23 2.11 6.74 31.13
C ARG A 23 2.92 5.74 31.95
N LEU A 24 2.41 5.38 33.13
CA LEU A 24 3.06 4.41 34.02
C LEU A 24 2.66 3.00 33.58
N VAL A 25 3.63 2.24 33.06
CA VAL A 25 3.41 0.85 32.64
C VAL A 25 3.68 -0.08 33.83
N THR A 26 2.63 -0.67 34.40
CA THR A 26 2.77 -1.74 35.39
C THR A 26 3.31 -2.99 34.70
N LYS A 27 4.62 -3.25 34.79
CA LYS A 27 5.13 -4.60 34.52
C LYS A 27 4.61 -5.53 35.62
N LYS A 28 3.61 -6.36 35.32
CA LYS A 28 3.36 -7.58 36.11
C LYS A 28 4.59 -8.47 35.98
N LEU A 29 5.52 -8.33 36.92
CA LEU A 29 6.67 -9.20 37.06
C LEU A 29 6.17 -10.55 37.57
N PHE A 30 6.09 -11.51 36.66
CA PHE A 30 6.03 -12.92 37.00
C PHE A 30 7.39 -13.27 37.64
N SER A 31 7.38 -13.53 38.94
CA SER A 31 8.59 -13.80 39.71
C SER A 31 9.06 -15.24 39.48
N TRP A 32 10.32 -15.42 39.07
CA TRP A 32 11.10 -16.54 39.57
C TRP A 32 12.49 -16.04 40.02
N LYS A 33 12.71 -16.12 41.33
CA LYS A 33 14.02 -16.08 42.03
C LYS A 33 14.92 -17.13 41.36
N TRP A 34 16.22 -16.92 41.13
CA TRP A 34 17.37 -16.91 42.06
C TRP A 34 18.42 -15.93 41.51
N GLY A 35 19.05 -15.02 42.28
CA GLY A 35 20.05 -15.33 43.30
C GLY A 35 21.47 -15.02 42.76
N ILE A 36 21.96 -13.80 43.03
CA ILE A 36 23.27 -13.24 42.65
C ILE A 36 24.42 -13.82 43.51
N ALA A 37 25.61 -14.03 42.93
CA ALA A 37 26.94 -13.58 43.44
C ALA A 37 28.09 -14.16 42.57
N LEU A 38 28.77 -13.41 41.71
CA LEU A 38 29.92 -12.48 41.90
C LEU A 38 31.29 -13.15 42.21
N ILE A 39 32.08 -13.31 41.12
CA ILE A 39 33.55 -13.14 40.91
C ILE A 39 34.53 -13.68 41.97
N VAL A 40 35.50 -14.52 41.54
CA VAL A 40 36.96 -14.38 41.79
C VAL A 40 37.77 -15.10 40.68
N LEU A 41 38.83 -14.41 40.20
CA LEU A 41 39.90 -14.85 39.28
C LEU A 41 40.66 -16.12 39.74
N VAL A 42 41.32 -16.83 38.81
CA VAL A 42 42.79 -17.11 38.82
C VAL A 42 43.18 -18.25 37.86
N ALA A 43 44.30 -17.99 37.17
CA ALA A 43 45.33 -18.87 36.60
C ALA A 43 45.07 -19.68 35.30
N ILE A 44 45.87 -19.30 34.32
CA ILE A 44 46.31 -20.07 33.16
C ILE A 44 47.22 -21.22 33.62
N SER A 45 46.99 -22.45 33.13
CA SER A 45 48.07 -23.36 32.71
C SER A 45 47.53 -24.58 31.94
N SER A 46 47.91 -24.65 30.66
CA SER A 46 48.22 -25.83 29.83
C SER A 46 47.90 -27.25 30.35
N THR A 47 47.16 -28.05 29.58
CA THR A 47 47.68 -29.13 28.67
C THR A 47 46.53 -29.99 28.13
N TYR A 48 46.75 -30.52 26.92
CA TYR A 48 45.95 -31.52 26.19
C TYR A 48 45.43 -32.69 27.04
N TYR A 49 44.16 -33.06 26.85
CA TYR A 49 43.72 -34.46 26.75
C TYR A 49 42.50 -34.56 25.82
N ALA A 50 42.64 -35.38 24.78
CA ALA A 50 41.53 -35.83 23.97
C ALA A 50 40.72 -36.88 24.73
N THR A 51 39.41 -36.69 24.83
CA THR A 51 38.46 -37.78 25.07
C THR A 51 37.23 -37.56 24.20
N SER A 52 36.95 -38.55 23.35
CA SER A 52 35.70 -38.68 22.62
C SER A 52 34.54 -38.63 23.60
N ASN A 53 33.51 -37.84 23.30
CA ASN A 53 32.13 -38.17 23.66
C ASN A 53 31.21 -37.39 22.73
N ASN A 54 30.30 -38.13 22.09
CA ASN A 54 29.23 -37.62 21.25
C ASN A 54 28.47 -36.48 21.95
N GLU A 55 28.58 -35.27 21.43
CA GLU A 55 27.56 -34.25 21.62
C GLU A 55 26.54 -34.37 20.48
N PRO A 56 25.22 -34.32 20.76
CA PRO A 56 24.23 -34.30 19.71
C PRO A 56 24.41 -33.00 18.94
N ASN A 57 24.73 -33.13 17.66
CA ASN A 57 24.69 -32.03 16.70
C ASN A 57 23.26 -31.48 16.71
N VAL A 58 23.00 -30.40 17.45
CA VAL A 58 21.78 -29.63 17.28
C VAL A 58 21.97 -28.88 15.96
N GLU A 59 21.63 -29.57 14.88
CA GLU A 59 21.40 -28.96 13.58
C GLU A 59 20.26 -27.95 13.71
N THR A 60 20.59 -26.72 14.07
CA THR A 60 19.80 -25.55 13.66
C THR A 60 19.97 -25.34 12.15
N ALA A 61 19.49 -26.31 11.37
CA ALA A 61 19.41 -26.30 9.92
C ALA A 61 18.00 -26.73 9.51
N THR A 62 16.99 -25.91 9.79
CA THR A 62 15.65 -26.12 9.24
C THR A 62 15.02 -24.76 8.89
N HIS A 63 14.65 -24.60 7.61
CA HIS A 63 13.84 -23.54 6.98
C HIS A 63 14.48 -22.38 6.20
N THR A 64 15.77 -22.07 6.28
CA THR A 64 16.34 -20.97 5.44
C THR A 64 16.63 -21.38 4.00
N THR A 65 16.94 -22.66 3.74
CA THR A 65 17.31 -23.16 2.40
C THR A 65 16.12 -23.25 1.41
N ASP A 66 14.88 -23.34 1.91
CA ASP A 66 13.69 -23.52 1.07
C ASP A 66 13.20 -22.21 0.42
N ARG A 67 13.19 -21.11 1.18
CA ARG A 67 12.72 -19.80 0.69
C ARG A 67 13.61 -19.20 -0.40
N VAL A 68 14.93 -19.32 -0.25
CA VAL A 68 15.89 -18.85 -1.27
C VAL A 68 15.67 -19.60 -2.58
N SER A 69 15.48 -20.92 -2.50
CA SER A 69 15.23 -21.77 -3.66
C SER A 69 13.89 -21.44 -4.32
N LEU A 70 12.84 -21.17 -3.53
CA LEU A 70 11.55 -20.70 -4.05
C LEU A 70 11.70 -19.37 -4.79
N ILE A 71 12.31 -18.35 -4.17
CA ILE A 71 12.53 -17.03 -4.78
C ILE A 71 13.26 -17.18 -6.11
N GLN A 72 14.38 -17.91 -6.14
CA GLN A 72 15.15 -18.13 -7.37
C GLN A 72 14.35 -18.86 -8.45
N LYS A 73 13.51 -19.83 -8.07
CA LYS A 73 12.64 -20.54 -9.01
C LYS A 73 11.60 -19.60 -9.62
N ILE A 74 10.92 -18.81 -8.78
CA ILE A 74 9.87 -17.89 -9.24
C ILE A 74 10.44 -16.77 -10.10
N GLN A 75 11.57 -16.18 -9.72
CA GLN A 75 12.21 -15.06 -10.44
C GLN A 75 12.46 -15.35 -11.93
N ARG A 76 12.72 -16.61 -12.31
CA ARG A 76 12.90 -17.02 -13.71
C ARG A 76 11.64 -16.83 -14.58
N GLY A 77 10.48 -16.82 -13.95
CA GLY A 77 9.19 -16.57 -14.59
C GLY A 77 8.71 -15.13 -14.41
N ILE A 78 9.51 -14.21 -13.88
CA ILE A 78 9.19 -12.79 -13.72
C ILE A 78 9.91 -11.99 -14.78
N PHE A 79 9.22 -11.01 -15.36
CA PHE A 79 9.75 -10.15 -16.40
C PHE A 79 9.52 -8.69 -16.07
N THR A 80 10.44 -7.85 -16.52
CA THR A 80 10.20 -6.41 -16.65
C THR A 80 9.48 -6.17 -17.96
N VAL A 81 8.38 -5.42 -17.94
CA VAL A 81 7.63 -5.04 -19.15
C VAL A 81 7.95 -3.58 -19.45
N GLU A 82 8.49 -3.30 -20.63
CA GLU A 82 8.92 -1.98 -21.06
C GLU A 82 8.09 -1.48 -22.24
N THR A 83 7.65 -0.24 -22.12
CA THR A 83 6.92 0.49 -23.16
C THR A 83 7.63 1.82 -23.44
N PRO A 84 7.33 2.52 -24.55
CA PRO A 84 7.90 3.84 -24.82
C PRO A 84 7.66 4.89 -23.72
N THR A 85 6.62 4.72 -22.91
CA THR A 85 6.16 5.71 -21.92
C THR A 85 6.32 5.27 -20.48
N GLY A 86 6.78 4.05 -20.22
CA GLY A 86 6.90 3.54 -18.86
C GLY A 86 7.32 2.08 -18.78
N GLN A 87 7.37 1.57 -17.55
CA GLN A 87 7.72 0.19 -17.25
C GLN A 87 6.84 -0.37 -16.15
N GLY A 88 6.70 -1.70 -16.13
CA GLY A 88 6.07 -2.46 -15.07
C GLY A 88 6.68 -3.86 -14.99
N SER A 89 5.94 -4.78 -14.42
CA SER A 89 6.30 -6.19 -14.29
C SER A 89 5.29 -7.10 -14.99
N GLY A 90 5.70 -8.33 -15.23
CA GLY A 90 4.83 -9.40 -15.70
C GLY A 90 5.35 -10.75 -15.25
N PHE A 91 4.55 -11.80 -15.42
CA PHE A 91 5.00 -13.16 -15.12
C PHE A 91 4.47 -14.19 -16.12
N LEU A 92 5.24 -15.27 -16.34
CA LEU A 92 4.87 -16.36 -17.24
C LEU A 92 3.69 -17.15 -16.65
N TYR A 93 2.52 -16.94 -17.24
CA TYR A 93 1.24 -17.49 -16.77
C TYR A 93 0.94 -18.86 -17.37
N ALA A 94 1.22 -19.05 -18.66
CA ALA A 94 0.93 -20.29 -19.37
C ALA A 94 2.01 -20.64 -20.40
N SER A 95 2.15 -21.94 -20.67
CA SER A 95 2.97 -22.46 -21.77
C SER A 95 2.52 -21.85 -23.09
N GLY A 96 3.45 -21.69 -24.03
CA GLY A 96 3.21 -20.89 -25.24
C GLY A 96 3.69 -19.43 -25.11
N GLY A 97 4.36 -19.07 -24.00
CA GLY A 97 4.96 -17.75 -23.84
C GLY A 97 3.96 -16.67 -23.44
N TYR A 98 2.92 -17.02 -22.68
CA TYR A 98 1.89 -16.07 -22.26
C TYR A 98 2.25 -15.42 -20.93
N VAL A 99 2.38 -14.09 -20.95
CA VAL A 99 2.81 -13.29 -19.80
C VAL A 99 1.69 -12.39 -19.34
N VAL A 100 1.27 -12.51 -18.09
CA VAL A 100 0.28 -11.62 -17.46
C VAL A 100 0.97 -10.34 -17.00
N THR A 101 0.30 -9.21 -17.16
CA THR A 101 0.69 -7.90 -16.62
C THR A 101 -0.56 -7.06 -16.32
N ASN A 102 -0.39 -5.82 -15.86
CA ASN A 102 -1.50 -4.89 -15.69
C ASN A 102 -1.82 -4.14 -16.99
N ALA A 103 -3.10 -3.80 -17.19
CA ALA A 103 -3.54 -3.06 -18.37
C ALA A 103 -2.91 -1.66 -18.43
N HIS A 104 -2.80 -0.98 -17.28
CA HIS A 104 -2.21 0.37 -17.24
C HIS A 104 -0.71 0.41 -17.62
N VAL A 105 0.00 -0.72 -17.52
CA VAL A 105 1.42 -0.83 -17.91
C VAL A 105 1.58 -0.77 -19.42
N VAL A 106 0.64 -1.35 -20.17
CA VAL A 106 0.71 -1.51 -21.64
C VAL A 106 -0.37 -0.72 -22.38
N LYS A 107 -1.07 0.21 -21.70
CA LYS A 107 -2.11 1.02 -22.30
C LYS A 107 -1.57 1.85 -23.47
N GLY A 108 -2.32 1.87 -24.58
CA GLY A 108 -1.98 2.65 -25.77
C GLY A 108 -0.87 2.07 -26.65
N VAL A 109 -0.35 0.88 -26.34
CA VAL A 109 0.66 0.19 -27.15
C VAL A 109 0.27 -1.25 -27.44
N VAL A 110 0.81 -1.80 -28.53
CA VAL A 110 0.59 -3.20 -28.95
C VAL A 110 1.88 -4.00 -28.87
N ASP A 111 2.99 -3.40 -29.28
CA ASP A 111 4.30 -4.02 -29.22
C ASP A 111 5.06 -3.47 -28.02
N VAL A 112 5.58 -4.39 -27.19
CA VAL A 112 6.32 -4.07 -25.98
C VAL A 112 7.59 -4.91 -25.91
N THR A 113 8.53 -4.50 -25.09
CA THR A 113 9.74 -5.29 -24.81
C THR A 113 9.57 -5.93 -23.44
N VAL A 114 9.85 -7.23 -23.34
CA VAL A 114 10.00 -7.90 -22.05
C VAL A 114 11.47 -8.17 -21.79
N ARG A 115 11.91 -7.95 -20.56
CA ARG A 115 13.28 -8.22 -20.12
C ARG A 115 13.30 -9.22 -18.99
N ASN A 116 14.13 -10.24 -19.11
CA ASN A 116 14.27 -11.30 -18.13
C ASN A 116 15.26 -10.94 -17.01
N SER A 117 15.44 -11.86 -16.06
CA SER A 117 16.31 -11.66 -14.90
C SER A 117 17.80 -11.53 -15.23
N ASP A 118 18.20 -12.01 -16.40
CA ASP A 118 19.58 -11.95 -16.90
C ASP A 118 19.82 -10.68 -17.74
N GLY A 119 18.82 -9.80 -17.86
CA GLY A 119 18.85 -8.57 -18.62
C GLY A 119 18.59 -8.76 -20.12
N GLU A 120 18.25 -9.96 -20.58
CA GLU A 120 17.98 -10.23 -21.99
C GLU A 120 16.59 -9.70 -22.38
N GLN A 121 16.55 -9.01 -23.52
CA GLN A 121 15.33 -8.38 -24.04
C GLN A 121 14.72 -9.20 -25.16
N HIS A 122 13.39 -9.34 -25.12
CA HIS A 122 12.62 -10.05 -26.11
C HIS A 122 11.39 -9.24 -26.52
N ASN A 123 11.04 -9.31 -27.81
CA ASN A 123 9.83 -8.68 -28.30
C ASN A 123 8.59 -9.44 -27.82
N ALA A 124 7.58 -8.69 -27.43
CA ALA A 124 6.29 -9.21 -27.02
C ALA A 124 5.16 -8.41 -27.68
N THR A 125 4.02 -9.05 -27.82
CA THR A 125 2.81 -8.43 -28.36
C THR A 125 1.69 -8.54 -27.33
N VAL A 126 1.00 -7.45 -27.06
CA VAL A 126 -0.24 -7.45 -26.28
C VAL A 126 -1.30 -8.19 -27.11
N ILE A 127 -1.77 -9.33 -26.61
CA ILE A 127 -2.79 -10.17 -27.27
C ILE A 127 -4.15 -10.11 -26.57
N GLY A 128 -4.21 -9.46 -25.42
CA GLY A 128 -5.39 -9.28 -24.62
C GLY A 128 -5.22 -8.11 -23.66
N ILE A 129 -6.23 -7.27 -23.54
CA ILE A 129 -6.28 -6.17 -22.59
C ILE A 129 -7.75 -5.98 -22.21
N SER A 130 -8.07 -6.01 -20.91
CA SER A 130 -9.41 -5.67 -20.46
C SER A 130 -9.58 -4.15 -20.58
N ASP A 131 -10.80 -3.64 -20.66
CA ASP A 131 -11.19 -2.23 -20.60
C ASP A 131 -11.78 -1.82 -19.23
N ALA A 132 -12.12 -2.80 -18.40
CA ALA A 132 -12.75 -2.62 -17.09
C ALA A 132 -11.85 -3.05 -15.92
N TYR A 133 -11.05 -4.10 -16.12
CA TYR A 133 -10.17 -4.65 -15.09
C TYR A 133 -8.71 -4.35 -15.44
N ASP A 134 -7.86 -4.12 -14.45
CA ASP A 134 -6.46 -3.74 -14.67
C ASP A 134 -5.57 -4.94 -15.02
N ILE A 135 -5.92 -5.65 -16.09
CA ILE A 135 -5.22 -6.86 -16.56
C ILE A 135 -4.97 -6.83 -18.06
N ALA A 136 -3.81 -7.36 -18.44
CA ALA A 136 -3.45 -7.59 -19.83
C ALA A 136 -2.65 -8.90 -19.97
N LEU A 137 -2.64 -9.42 -21.19
CA LEU A 137 -1.92 -10.61 -21.56
C LEU A 137 -1.02 -10.33 -22.77
N LEU A 138 0.25 -10.67 -22.60
CA LEU A 138 1.28 -10.57 -23.62
C LEU A 138 1.58 -11.96 -24.18
N HIS A 139 1.96 -12.02 -25.45
CA HIS A 139 2.57 -13.19 -26.05
C HIS A 139 4.04 -12.88 -26.35
N VAL A 140 4.92 -13.74 -25.84
CA VAL A 140 6.37 -13.64 -25.97
C VAL A 140 6.89 -14.93 -26.63
N PRO A 141 7.12 -14.94 -27.95
CA PRO A 141 7.47 -16.16 -28.68
C PRO A 141 8.70 -16.90 -28.14
N HIS A 142 9.67 -16.15 -27.57
CA HIS A 142 10.87 -16.73 -26.98
C HIS A 142 10.56 -17.71 -25.83
N TYR A 143 9.47 -17.49 -25.09
CA TYR A 143 9.10 -18.28 -23.92
C TYR A 143 8.10 -19.42 -24.21
N THR A 144 7.90 -19.79 -25.48
CA THR A 144 6.93 -20.82 -25.90
C THR A 144 7.11 -22.15 -25.15
N GLU A 145 8.35 -22.63 -25.03
CA GLU A 145 8.70 -23.93 -24.43
C GLU A 145 9.07 -23.84 -22.94
N HIS A 146 8.91 -22.68 -22.31
CA HIS A 146 9.27 -22.50 -20.90
C HIS A 146 8.12 -22.93 -19.99
N GLU A 147 8.49 -23.51 -18.84
CA GLU A 147 7.51 -23.88 -17.81
C GLU A 147 6.93 -22.62 -17.16
N PRO A 148 5.58 -22.44 -17.17
CA PRO A 148 4.96 -21.31 -16.51
C PRO A 148 5.01 -21.43 -14.99
N LEU A 149 4.74 -20.33 -14.30
CA LEU A 149 4.50 -20.37 -12.87
C LEU A 149 3.20 -21.13 -12.58
N VAL A 150 3.19 -21.89 -11.49
CA VAL A 150 1.99 -22.59 -11.05
C VAL A 150 1.04 -21.57 -10.42
N VAL A 151 -0.25 -21.63 -10.77
CA VAL A 151 -1.26 -20.68 -10.30
C VAL A 151 -2.21 -21.33 -9.30
N GLU A 152 -2.73 -20.54 -8.36
CA GLU A 152 -3.83 -20.94 -7.49
C GLU A 152 -5.17 -20.58 -8.13
N THR A 153 -6.14 -21.48 -8.02
CA THR A 153 -7.46 -21.40 -8.70
C THR A 153 -8.60 -21.06 -7.74
N ALA A 154 -8.27 -20.82 -6.48
CA ALA A 154 -9.22 -20.51 -5.42
C ALA A 154 -8.77 -19.27 -4.65
N GLU A 155 -9.72 -18.71 -3.89
CA GLU A 155 -9.46 -17.61 -2.97
C GLU A 155 -8.42 -18.00 -1.91
N SER A 156 -7.50 -17.08 -1.61
CA SER A 156 -6.49 -17.23 -0.58
C SER A 156 -6.91 -16.54 0.73
N PRO A 157 -6.71 -17.18 1.90
CA PRO A 157 -7.19 -16.66 3.17
C PRO A 157 -6.34 -15.50 3.72
N ILE A 158 -6.93 -14.66 4.57
CA ILE A 158 -6.21 -13.69 5.40
C ILE A 158 -5.18 -14.41 6.28
N GLY A 159 -4.01 -13.80 6.46
CA GLY A 159 -2.89 -14.32 7.26
C GLY A 159 -1.96 -15.23 6.48
N LEU A 160 -2.25 -15.51 5.20
CA LEU A 160 -1.34 -16.23 4.31
C LEU A 160 -0.07 -15.41 4.08
N GLU A 161 1.10 -16.02 4.29
CA GLU A 161 2.40 -15.41 4.01
C GLU A 161 2.66 -15.41 2.50
N VAL A 162 3.02 -14.26 1.96
CA VAL A 162 3.14 -14.02 0.53
C VAL A 162 4.45 -13.35 0.18
N ILE A 163 4.90 -13.55 -1.07
CA ILE A 163 6.00 -12.82 -1.68
C ILE A 163 5.48 -12.07 -2.90
N ALA A 164 5.63 -10.74 -2.90
CA ALA A 164 5.40 -9.89 -4.05
C ALA A 164 6.69 -9.81 -4.89
N PHE A 165 6.62 -10.25 -6.14
CA PHE A 165 7.71 -10.16 -7.11
C PHE A 165 7.48 -9.03 -8.11
N GLY A 166 8.55 -8.34 -8.51
CA GLY A 166 8.51 -7.36 -9.58
C GLY A 166 9.85 -6.65 -9.83
N THR A 167 9.79 -5.55 -10.58
CA THR A 167 10.94 -4.71 -10.95
C THR A 167 10.74 -3.26 -10.50
N PRO A 168 10.69 -2.98 -9.18
CA PRO A 168 10.51 -1.62 -8.66
C PRO A 168 11.68 -0.73 -9.08
N GLN A 169 11.38 0.44 -9.63
CA GLN A 169 12.37 1.45 -10.09
C GLN A 169 13.46 0.92 -11.05
N GLY A 170 13.22 -0.21 -11.74
CA GLY A 170 14.23 -0.82 -12.63
C GLY A 170 15.20 -1.78 -11.94
N PHE A 171 15.04 -2.03 -10.63
CA PHE A 171 15.75 -3.09 -9.92
C PHE A 171 15.05 -4.43 -10.17
N GLU A 172 15.52 -5.12 -11.20
CA GLU A 172 14.99 -6.41 -11.64
C GLU A 172 14.93 -7.44 -10.52
N ASN A 173 13.88 -8.26 -10.52
CA ASN A 173 13.71 -9.42 -9.64
C ASN A 173 13.67 -9.08 -8.15
N SER A 174 13.12 -7.93 -7.77
CA SER A 174 12.89 -7.64 -6.36
C SER A 174 11.78 -8.53 -5.80
N ALA A 175 11.99 -9.00 -4.58
CA ALA A 175 11.04 -9.82 -3.84
C ALA A 175 10.77 -9.17 -2.48
N SER A 176 9.51 -8.88 -2.17
CA SER A 176 9.08 -8.36 -0.87
C SER A 176 8.16 -9.37 -0.19
N ILE A 177 8.38 -9.62 1.10
CA ILE A 177 7.63 -10.61 1.87
C ILE A 177 6.63 -9.88 2.77
N GLY A 178 5.41 -10.40 2.84
CA GLY A 178 4.37 -9.92 3.75
C GLY A 178 3.26 -10.96 3.92
N TYR A 179 2.05 -10.50 4.20
CA TYR A 179 0.86 -11.28 4.46
C TYR A 179 -0.34 -10.69 3.74
N ILE A 180 -1.33 -11.53 3.44
CA ILE A 180 -2.68 -11.06 3.14
C ILE A 180 -3.29 -10.52 4.43
N THR A 181 -3.53 -9.21 4.49
CA THR A 181 -4.10 -8.51 5.65
C THR A 181 -5.60 -8.25 5.49
N GLY A 182 -6.13 -8.37 4.27
CA GLY A 182 -7.55 -8.25 3.95
C GLY A 182 -7.87 -8.87 2.59
N HIS A 183 -9.14 -9.17 2.36
CA HIS A 183 -9.68 -9.66 1.09
C HIS A 183 -11.04 -8.98 0.86
N ASN A 184 -11.68 -9.24 -0.28
CA ASN A 184 -13.02 -8.73 -0.58
C ASN A 184 -13.14 -7.19 -0.50
N ARG A 185 -12.13 -6.50 -1.04
CA ARG A 185 -12.15 -5.04 -1.19
C ARG A 185 -12.60 -4.71 -2.61
N ASP A 186 -13.68 -3.94 -2.69
CA ASP A 186 -14.22 -3.45 -3.96
C ASP A 186 -14.04 -1.94 -4.02
N PHE A 187 -13.44 -1.45 -5.10
CA PHE A 187 -13.30 -0.03 -5.37
C PHE A 187 -13.07 0.23 -6.86
N SER A 188 -13.23 1.49 -7.24
CA SER A 188 -12.79 1.97 -8.55
C SER A 188 -11.64 2.94 -8.37
N PHE A 189 -10.61 2.81 -9.20
CA PHE A 189 -9.47 3.71 -9.21
C PHE A 189 -9.06 3.99 -10.64
N GLU A 190 -8.85 5.27 -10.95
CA GLU A 190 -8.87 5.79 -12.33
C GLU A 190 -10.14 5.34 -13.06
N HIS A 191 -10.00 4.42 -14.02
CA HIS A 191 -11.08 3.87 -14.83
C HIS A 191 -11.23 2.35 -14.64
N PHE A 192 -10.45 1.75 -13.74
CA PHE A 192 -10.50 0.32 -13.46
C PHE A 192 -11.41 0.01 -12.29
N ILE A 193 -12.07 -1.13 -12.39
CA ILE A 193 -12.84 -1.74 -11.32
C ILE A 193 -11.97 -2.81 -10.68
N TYR A 194 -11.72 -2.66 -9.38
CA TYR A 194 -11.01 -3.61 -8.55
C TYR A 194 -12.04 -4.32 -7.70
N GLU A 195 -12.29 -5.60 -8.00
CA GLU A 195 -13.23 -6.44 -7.26
C GLU A 195 -12.47 -7.49 -6.48
N GLN A 196 -12.90 -7.69 -5.24
CA GLN A 196 -12.43 -8.70 -4.33
C GLN A 196 -10.90 -8.71 -4.09
N VAL A 197 -10.24 -7.55 -4.19
CA VAL A 197 -8.78 -7.53 -4.17
C VAL A 197 -8.19 -7.93 -2.83
N TYR A 198 -7.01 -8.57 -2.89
CA TYR A 198 -6.22 -8.86 -1.71
C TYR A 198 -5.52 -7.59 -1.25
N GLN A 199 -5.73 -7.24 0.01
CA GLN A 199 -4.93 -6.26 0.72
C GLN A 199 -3.73 -6.98 1.32
N VAL A 200 -2.51 -6.51 1.05
CA VAL A 200 -1.26 -7.11 1.53
C VAL A 200 -0.37 -6.08 2.19
N ASP A 201 0.43 -6.46 3.18
CA ASP A 201 1.47 -5.60 3.75
C ASP A 201 2.87 -5.84 3.14
N ALA A 202 2.95 -6.72 2.14
CA ALA A 202 4.11 -6.81 1.27
C ALA A 202 4.30 -5.49 0.51
N GLN A 203 5.55 -5.05 0.38
CA GLN A 203 5.88 -3.81 -0.31
C GLN A 203 5.69 -4.00 -1.82
N ILE A 204 4.73 -3.27 -2.39
CA ILE A 204 4.50 -3.17 -3.84
C ILE A 204 4.68 -1.70 -4.20
N ASP A 205 5.73 -1.40 -4.96
CA ASP A 205 6.06 -0.04 -5.38
C ASP A 205 5.94 0.12 -6.89
N LYS A 206 6.09 1.36 -7.38
CA LYS A 206 6.15 1.69 -8.80
C LYS A 206 7.18 0.80 -9.52
N GLY A 207 6.70 0.03 -10.49
CA GLY A 207 7.47 -0.95 -11.24
C GLY A 207 7.14 -2.41 -10.89
N SER A 208 6.58 -2.68 -9.70
CA SER A 208 6.09 -4.01 -9.32
C SER A 208 4.70 -4.34 -9.88
N SER A 209 3.95 -3.33 -10.35
CA SER A 209 2.63 -3.49 -10.98
C SER A 209 2.70 -4.44 -12.18
N GLY A 210 1.84 -5.46 -12.18
CA GLY A 210 1.76 -6.56 -13.13
C GLY A 210 2.58 -7.79 -12.71
N GLY A 211 3.40 -7.68 -11.66
CA GLY A 211 4.18 -8.78 -11.11
C GLY A 211 3.35 -9.80 -10.33
N ALA A 212 3.97 -10.92 -9.94
CA ALA A 212 3.29 -12.02 -9.26
C ALA A 212 3.23 -11.82 -7.73
N LEU A 213 2.07 -12.08 -7.13
CA LEU A 213 1.93 -12.33 -5.70
C LEU A 213 1.90 -13.85 -5.48
N VAL A 214 2.81 -14.38 -4.68
CA VAL A 214 3.03 -15.83 -4.52
C VAL A 214 2.84 -16.27 -3.07
N ASP A 215 2.13 -17.36 -2.85
CA ASP A 215 2.06 -18.04 -1.55
C ASP A 215 3.40 -18.71 -1.22
N VAL A 216 3.99 -18.37 -0.07
CA VAL A 216 5.27 -18.91 0.38
C VAL A 216 5.24 -20.43 0.56
N THR A 217 4.10 -20.98 0.98
CA THR A 217 3.97 -22.40 1.33
C THR A 217 3.82 -23.28 0.09
N THR A 218 3.00 -22.84 -0.86
CA THR A 218 2.70 -23.64 -2.07
C THR A 218 3.57 -23.26 -3.26
N GLY A 219 4.18 -22.07 -3.24
CA GLY A 219 4.92 -21.51 -4.37
C GLY A 219 4.03 -21.16 -5.57
N LYS A 220 2.72 -21.09 -5.37
CA LYS A 220 1.76 -20.75 -6.43
C LYS A 220 1.52 -19.24 -6.50
N VAL A 221 1.31 -18.73 -7.70
CA VAL A 221 0.83 -17.37 -7.92
C VAL A 221 -0.64 -17.30 -7.54
N ILE A 222 -0.96 -16.43 -6.61
CA ILE A 222 -2.33 -16.21 -6.10
C ILE A 222 -2.93 -14.91 -6.61
N GLY A 223 -2.10 -13.95 -7.04
CA GLY A 223 -2.56 -12.63 -7.46
C GLY A 223 -1.58 -11.88 -8.35
N ILE A 224 -2.06 -10.77 -8.90
CA ILE A 224 -1.32 -9.84 -9.76
C ILE A 224 -1.10 -8.57 -8.95
N ASN A 225 0.16 -8.27 -8.62
CA ASN A 225 0.53 -7.05 -7.91
C ASN A 225 0.04 -5.84 -8.70
N SER A 226 -0.65 -4.90 -8.06
CA SER A 226 -1.18 -3.73 -8.75
C SER A 226 -0.87 -2.46 -7.93
N LEU A 227 -1.90 -1.79 -7.42
CA LEU A 227 -1.84 -0.49 -6.77
C LEU A 227 -1.17 -0.53 -5.40
N LEU A 228 -0.46 0.55 -5.07
CA LEU A 228 -0.11 0.92 -3.71
C LEU A 228 -1.14 1.94 -3.23
N TYR A 229 -1.83 1.65 -2.12
CA TYR A 229 -2.64 2.66 -1.46
C TYR A 229 -1.75 3.43 -0.50
N THR A 230 -1.22 4.57 -0.95
CA THR A 230 -0.48 5.48 -0.07
C THR A 230 -1.44 6.48 0.57
N SER A 231 -1.92 6.19 1.77
CA SER A 231 -2.19 7.27 2.73
C SER A 231 -0.85 7.56 3.41
N GLU A 232 -0.25 8.72 3.12
CA GLU A 232 1.13 9.13 3.47
C GLU A 232 1.50 9.09 4.98
N THR A 233 0.64 8.60 5.87
CA THR A 233 0.99 8.31 7.27
C THR A 233 0.51 6.94 7.75
N SER A 234 1.43 5.98 7.68
CA SER A 234 1.59 4.88 8.64
C SER A 234 0.73 3.60 8.53
N THR A 235 0.34 3.18 7.33
CA THR A 235 0.32 1.73 6.97
C THR A 235 0.40 1.57 5.45
N ASN A 236 1.52 1.03 4.95
CA ASN A 236 1.64 0.68 3.53
C ASN A 236 0.93 -0.66 3.32
N PHE A 237 -0.36 -0.63 3.01
CA PHE A 237 -0.98 -1.80 2.40
C PHE A 237 -1.06 -1.59 0.89
N SER A 238 -0.73 -2.65 0.19
CA SER A 238 -0.79 -2.74 -1.25
C SER A 238 -1.95 -3.63 -1.66
N PHE A 239 -2.35 -3.54 -2.92
CA PHE A 239 -3.41 -4.37 -3.47
C PHE A 239 -2.89 -5.29 -4.56
N ALA A 240 -3.42 -6.52 -4.56
CA ALA A 240 -3.22 -7.48 -5.62
C ALA A 240 -4.57 -7.98 -6.14
N ILE A 241 -4.70 -8.02 -7.46
CA ILE A 241 -5.88 -8.57 -8.14
C ILE A 241 -5.84 -10.09 -7.97
N PRO A 242 -6.90 -10.75 -7.46
CA PRO A 242 -6.90 -12.20 -7.30
C PRO A 242 -6.79 -12.87 -8.66
N LEU A 243 -5.78 -13.71 -8.87
CA LEU A 243 -5.53 -14.28 -10.20
C LEU A 243 -6.70 -15.15 -10.66
N TYR A 244 -7.29 -15.91 -9.72
CA TYR A 244 -8.37 -16.85 -10.01
C TYR A 244 -9.63 -16.20 -10.57
N THR A 245 -9.93 -14.94 -10.23
CA THR A 245 -11.11 -14.22 -10.75
C THR A 245 -10.90 -13.74 -12.19
N MET A 246 -9.64 -13.67 -12.63
CA MET A 246 -9.24 -13.12 -13.93
C MET A 246 -8.91 -14.20 -14.97
N MET A 247 -8.74 -15.46 -14.56
CA MET A 247 -8.41 -16.58 -15.45
C MET A 247 -9.32 -16.73 -16.68
N PRO A 248 -10.66 -16.53 -16.59
CA PRO A 248 -11.52 -16.63 -17.77
C PRO A 248 -11.14 -15.69 -18.91
N TYR A 249 -10.68 -14.47 -18.59
CA TYR A 249 -10.22 -13.50 -19.59
C TYR A 249 -8.92 -13.95 -20.27
N PHE A 250 -7.96 -14.44 -19.48
CA PHE A 250 -6.70 -14.96 -20.04
C PHE A 250 -6.93 -16.17 -20.93
N ASP A 251 -7.78 -17.11 -20.50
CA ASP A 251 -8.13 -18.30 -21.28
C ASP A 251 -8.83 -17.94 -22.59
N GLU A 252 -9.68 -16.90 -22.58
CA GLU A 252 -10.31 -16.38 -23.78
C GLU A 252 -9.29 -15.77 -24.73
N TRP A 253 -8.41 -14.89 -24.26
CA TRP A 253 -7.39 -14.25 -25.11
C TRP A 253 -6.35 -15.23 -25.64
N ILE A 254 -6.04 -16.32 -24.93
CA ILE A 254 -5.19 -17.40 -25.45
C ILE A 254 -5.89 -18.12 -26.61
N LYS A 255 -7.19 -18.41 -26.49
CA LYS A 255 -7.97 -19.10 -27.53
C LYS A 255 -8.27 -18.20 -28.72
N GLN A 256 -8.55 -16.93 -28.45
CA GLN A 256 -8.95 -15.91 -29.42
C GLN A 256 -8.23 -14.61 -29.09
N PRO A 257 -6.97 -14.46 -29.53
CA PRO A 257 -6.23 -13.22 -29.36
C PRO A 257 -7.00 -12.03 -29.94
N MET A 258 -7.00 -10.91 -29.21
CA MET A 258 -7.51 -9.65 -29.70
C MET A 258 -6.74 -9.21 -30.95
N SER A 259 -7.43 -8.58 -31.89
CA SER A 259 -6.74 -7.92 -33.00
C SER A 259 -5.94 -6.73 -32.48
N ARG A 260 -4.88 -6.34 -33.19
CA ARG A 260 -4.08 -5.16 -32.85
C ARG A 260 -4.94 -3.90 -32.70
N ASP A 261 -5.93 -3.73 -33.58
CA ASP A 261 -6.88 -2.61 -33.51
C ASP A 261 -7.78 -2.70 -32.29
N ALA A 262 -8.25 -3.89 -31.91
CA ALA A 262 -9.04 -4.08 -30.69
C ALA A 262 -8.22 -3.78 -29.44
N VAL A 263 -6.95 -4.18 -29.39
CA VAL A 263 -6.02 -3.82 -28.30
C VAL A 263 -5.84 -2.31 -28.21
N LEU A 264 -5.62 -1.64 -29.36
CA LEU A 264 -5.51 -0.19 -29.39
C LEU A 264 -6.82 0.53 -29.08
N GLN A 265 -7.98 -0.06 -29.35
CA GLN A 265 -9.28 0.52 -29.03
C GLN A 265 -9.66 0.35 -27.57
N ALA A 266 -9.42 -0.81 -26.97
CA ALA A 266 -9.54 -1.00 -25.52
C ALA A 266 -8.50 -0.10 -24.80
N GLY A 267 -7.27 -0.11 -25.30
CA GLY A 267 -6.19 0.81 -24.94
C GLY A 267 -6.54 2.29 -25.13
N GLY A 268 -7.32 2.58 -26.16
CA GLY A 268 -7.72 3.90 -26.63
C GLY A 268 -9.02 4.39 -26.01
N ALA A 269 -9.84 3.50 -25.43
CA ALA A 269 -10.90 3.84 -24.50
C ALA A 269 -10.28 4.42 -23.22
N TYR A 270 -9.08 3.97 -22.82
CA TYR A 270 -8.29 4.63 -21.76
C TYR A 270 -7.79 6.01 -22.16
N VAL A 271 -7.39 6.19 -23.42
CA VAL A 271 -7.01 7.51 -23.96
C VAL A 271 -8.25 8.40 -24.14
N GLN A 272 -9.39 7.87 -24.59
CA GLN A 272 -10.63 8.63 -24.70
C GLN A 272 -11.22 8.97 -23.35
N TYR A 273 -11.10 8.14 -22.30
CA TYR A 273 -11.55 8.50 -20.96
C TYR A 273 -10.65 9.59 -20.34
N THR A 274 -9.33 9.50 -20.59
CA THR A 274 -8.37 10.56 -20.20
C THR A 274 -8.48 11.84 -21.04
N VAL A 275 -9.13 11.79 -22.22
CA VAL A 275 -9.38 12.97 -23.08
C VAL A 275 -10.84 13.45 -23.02
N ALA A 276 -11.79 12.62 -22.56
CA ALA A 276 -13.22 12.96 -22.46
C ALA A 276 -13.59 13.68 -21.15
N GLN A 277 -12.73 13.65 -20.14
CA GLN A 277 -12.60 14.76 -19.19
C GLN A 277 -11.11 14.87 -18.84
N ALA A 278 -10.37 15.74 -19.53
CA ALA A 278 -9.29 16.42 -18.82
C ALA A 278 -10.00 17.18 -17.69
N GLU A 279 -10.10 16.57 -16.52
CA GLU A 279 -10.66 17.25 -15.36
C GLU A 279 -9.86 18.52 -15.20
N THR A 280 -10.56 19.65 -15.25
CA THR A 280 -9.86 20.92 -15.08
C THR A 280 -9.23 20.89 -13.69
N ASN A 281 -8.13 21.61 -13.49
CA ASN A 281 -7.50 21.61 -12.16
C ASN A 281 -8.47 22.11 -11.07
N GLU A 282 -9.50 22.87 -11.44
CA GLU A 282 -10.62 23.24 -10.57
C GLU A 282 -11.49 22.03 -10.15
N GLN A 283 -11.77 21.10 -11.07
CA GLN A 283 -12.49 19.86 -10.76
C GLN A 283 -11.66 18.95 -9.85
N LEU A 284 -10.36 18.81 -10.13
CA LEU A 284 -9.42 18.06 -9.30
C LEU A 284 -9.27 18.68 -7.90
N ALA A 285 -9.18 20.01 -7.82
CA ALA A 285 -9.15 20.75 -6.56
C ALA A 285 -10.43 20.51 -5.73
N SER A 286 -11.61 20.53 -6.37
CA SER A 286 -12.89 20.23 -5.72
C SER A 286 -12.92 18.82 -5.15
N GLN A 287 -12.50 17.82 -5.94
CA GLN A 287 -12.46 16.43 -5.51
C GLN A 287 -11.46 16.22 -4.37
N PHE A 288 -10.26 16.81 -4.48
CA PHE A 288 -9.26 16.78 -3.42
C PHE A 288 -9.82 17.29 -2.09
N VAL A 289 -10.56 18.40 -2.09
CA VAL A 289 -11.16 18.95 -0.87
C VAL A 289 -12.26 18.04 -0.32
N GLN A 290 -13.07 17.41 -1.17
CA GLN A 290 -14.06 16.43 -0.72
C GLN A 290 -13.40 15.19 -0.07
N SER A 291 -12.33 14.67 -0.68
CA SER A 291 -11.56 13.56 -0.11
C SER A 291 -10.86 13.97 1.20
N PHE A 292 -10.22 15.13 1.23
CA PHE A 292 -9.62 15.70 2.44
C PHE A 292 -10.65 15.80 3.56
N ARG A 293 -11.86 16.30 3.26
CA ARG A 293 -12.92 16.47 4.25
C ARG A 293 -13.30 15.14 4.90
N SER A 294 -13.49 14.09 4.11
CA SER A 294 -13.79 12.75 4.63
C SER A 294 -12.71 12.25 5.62
N SER A 295 -11.43 12.48 5.32
CA SER A 295 -10.32 12.13 6.22
C SER A 295 -10.28 13.04 7.46
N TYR A 296 -10.56 14.33 7.30
CA TYR A 296 -10.57 15.29 8.39
C TYR A 296 -11.67 15.02 9.40
N GLU A 297 -12.84 14.57 8.95
CA GLU A 297 -13.95 14.13 9.82
C GLU A 297 -13.54 12.96 10.71
N GLN A 298 -12.86 11.97 10.14
CA GLN A 298 -12.32 10.84 10.87
C GLN A 298 -11.20 11.28 11.83
N ALA A 299 -10.33 12.19 11.39
CA ALA A 299 -9.25 12.74 12.21
C ALA A 299 -9.79 13.45 13.47
N LEU A 300 -10.87 14.22 13.33
CA LEU A 300 -11.54 14.89 14.45
C LEU A 300 -12.15 13.88 15.42
N ASN A 301 -12.94 12.92 14.93
CA ASN A 301 -13.65 11.96 15.78
C ASN A 301 -12.74 10.92 16.43
N ASN A 302 -11.63 10.55 15.77
CA ASN A 302 -10.66 9.60 16.30
C ASN A 302 -9.52 10.29 17.06
N SER A 303 -9.49 11.62 17.08
CA SER A 303 -8.38 12.40 17.66
C SER A 303 -7.02 12.02 17.05
N ASP A 304 -7.01 11.70 15.75
CA ASP A 304 -5.86 11.17 15.04
C ASP A 304 -5.46 12.11 13.90
N PHE A 305 -4.57 13.05 14.21
CA PHE A 305 -4.04 14.01 13.24
C PHE A 305 -3.31 13.34 12.07
N SER A 306 -2.81 12.10 12.24
CA SER A 306 -2.05 11.42 11.19
C SER A 306 -2.88 11.31 9.91
N LEU A 307 -4.17 11.00 10.03
CA LEU A 307 -5.13 10.81 8.92
C LEU A 307 -5.21 11.97 7.91
N VAL A 308 -4.81 13.19 8.30
CA VAL A 308 -4.82 14.37 7.42
C VAL A 308 -3.46 15.03 7.25
N SER A 309 -2.49 14.75 8.12
CA SER A 309 -1.22 15.49 8.19
C SER A 309 -0.48 15.65 6.86
N ALA A 310 -0.49 14.62 6.01
CA ALA A 310 0.15 14.65 4.70
C ALA A 310 -0.61 15.44 3.62
N LEU A 311 -1.88 15.72 3.83
CA LEU A 311 -2.69 16.55 2.93
C LEU A 311 -2.51 18.04 3.25
N LEU A 312 -1.78 18.37 4.31
CA LEU A 312 -1.62 19.71 4.84
C LEU A 312 -0.19 20.22 4.62
N THR A 313 -0.08 21.54 4.49
CA THR A 313 1.20 22.24 4.44
C THR A 313 1.06 23.61 5.10
N GLY A 314 2.17 24.32 5.28
CA GLY A 314 2.17 25.69 5.81
C GLY A 314 1.46 25.82 7.16
N SER A 315 0.59 26.82 7.26
CA SER A 315 -0.12 27.12 8.52
C SER A 315 -1.21 26.09 8.83
N ALA A 316 -1.89 25.55 7.81
CA ALA A 316 -2.93 24.52 7.99
C ALA A 316 -2.43 23.30 8.76
N TYR A 317 -1.21 22.84 8.49
CA TYR A 317 -0.62 21.70 9.21
C TYR A 317 -0.60 21.95 10.73
N THR A 318 -0.12 23.14 11.13
CA THR A 318 0.06 23.46 12.55
C THR A 318 -1.28 23.75 13.22
N GLU A 319 -2.16 24.51 12.57
CA GLU A 319 -3.47 24.88 13.09
C GLU A 319 -4.37 23.66 13.32
N ILE A 320 -4.42 22.76 12.33
CA ILE A 320 -5.26 21.55 12.40
C ILE A 320 -4.70 20.55 13.41
N ASN A 321 -3.37 20.40 13.50
CA ASN A 321 -2.75 19.57 14.52
C ASN A 321 -3.14 20.04 15.93
N ASN A 322 -3.03 21.34 16.19
CA ASN A 322 -3.41 21.91 17.48
C ASN A 322 -4.90 21.74 17.75
N TYR A 323 -5.75 21.97 16.75
CA TYR A 323 -7.19 21.84 16.89
C TYR A 323 -7.63 20.39 17.20
N ILE A 324 -7.12 19.40 16.47
CA ILE A 324 -7.40 17.98 16.73
C ILE A 324 -6.87 17.57 18.11
N PHE A 325 -5.66 18.04 18.47
CA PHE A 325 -5.10 17.78 19.78
C PHE A 325 -5.99 18.35 20.90
N ASP A 326 -6.44 19.60 20.80
CA ASP A 326 -7.31 20.23 21.80
C ASP A 326 -8.66 19.50 21.95
N LEU A 327 -9.23 19.03 20.84
CA LEU A 327 -10.47 18.25 20.85
C LEU A 327 -10.33 16.90 21.56
N ALA A 328 -9.17 16.24 21.40
CA ALA A 328 -8.85 14.98 22.07
C ALA A 328 -8.90 15.07 23.60
N TYR A 329 -8.50 16.21 24.16
CA TYR A 329 -8.59 16.47 25.60
C TYR A 329 -10.00 16.88 26.04
N GLY A 330 -10.80 17.44 25.12
CA GLY A 330 -12.15 17.93 25.41
C GLY A 330 -13.29 16.90 25.25
N GLY A 331 -13.02 15.73 24.65
CA GLY A 331 -14.02 14.66 24.48
C GLY A 331 -15.17 15.03 23.54
N HIS A 332 -14.91 15.86 22.55
CA HIS A 332 -15.90 16.33 21.57
C HIS A 332 -16.15 15.26 20.51
N VAL A 333 -17.41 15.13 20.08
CA VAL A 333 -17.81 14.27 18.95
C VAL A 333 -18.50 15.13 17.91
N PHE A 334 -18.19 14.89 16.64
CA PHE A 334 -18.79 15.59 15.52
C PHE A 334 -19.66 14.64 14.69
N GLU A 335 -20.85 15.12 14.32
CA GLU A 335 -21.72 14.48 13.34
C GLU A 335 -21.82 15.37 12.11
N PHE A 336 -21.10 15.00 11.06
CA PHE A 336 -21.06 15.73 9.81
C PHE A 336 -22.25 15.35 8.93
N LEU A 337 -22.92 16.36 8.36
CA LEU A 337 -24.16 16.19 7.59
C LEU A 337 -23.95 16.47 6.11
N SER A 338 -23.24 17.57 5.77
CA SER A 338 -22.92 17.90 4.39
C SER A 338 -21.65 18.74 4.26
N ASN A 339 -21.03 18.66 3.08
CA ASN A 339 -19.94 19.49 2.63
C ASN A 339 -20.12 19.76 1.13
N ASP A 340 -20.84 20.83 0.81
CA ASP A 340 -21.21 21.16 -0.56
C ASP A 340 -20.19 22.13 -1.15
N VAL A 341 -19.52 21.76 -2.25
CA VAL A 341 -18.60 22.67 -2.95
C VAL A 341 -19.42 23.73 -3.69
N LEU A 342 -19.20 25.00 -3.32
CA LEU A 342 -19.90 26.16 -3.86
C LEU A 342 -19.24 26.65 -5.15
N ASN A 343 -17.92 26.83 -5.13
CA ASN A 343 -17.13 27.22 -6.29
C ASN A 343 -15.64 26.94 -6.06
N VAL A 344 -14.89 26.97 -7.15
CA VAL A 344 -13.43 26.92 -7.16
C VAL A 344 -12.90 28.11 -7.96
N THR A 345 -11.95 28.84 -7.40
CA THR A 345 -11.25 29.94 -8.09
C THR A 345 -9.75 29.71 -8.05
N TYR A 346 -9.03 30.16 -9.09
CA TYR A 346 -7.57 30.10 -9.16
C TYR A 346 -6.99 31.51 -9.19
N ASP A 347 -6.11 31.82 -8.23
CA ASP A 347 -5.41 33.10 -8.14
C ASP A 347 -4.05 32.93 -7.45
N ASN A 348 -3.04 33.72 -7.83
CA ASN A 348 -1.70 33.69 -7.24
C ASN A 348 -1.09 32.28 -7.09
N ASN A 349 -1.23 31.44 -8.13
CA ASN A 349 -0.76 30.05 -8.15
C ASN A 349 -1.41 29.13 -7.09
N MET A 350 -2.57 29.52 -6.56
CA MET A 350 -3.33 28.75 -5.57
C MET A 350 -4.76 28.53 -6.04
N TYR A 351 -5.34 27.41 -5.63
CA TYR A 351 -6.77 27.16 -5.79
C TYR A 351 -7.48 27.49 -4.49
N TYR A 352 -8.64 28.11 -4.59
CA TYR A 352 -9.52 28.41 -3.47
C TYR A 352 -10.81 27.64 -3.70
N VAL A 353 -11.04 26.62 -2.88
CA VAL A 353 -12.26 25.82 -2.93
C VAL A 353 -13.16 26.30 -1.80
N ASN A 354 -14.29 26.89 -2.17
CA ASN A 354 -15.28 27.38 -1.22
C ASN A 354 -16.35 26.30 -1.03
N THR A 355 -16.62 25.93 0.22
CA THR A 355 -17.63 24.94 0.58
C THR A 355 -18.62 25.52 1.58
N ASN A 356 -19.82 24.93 1.63
CA ASN A 356 -20.75 25.11 2.74
C ASN A 356 -20.84 23.81 3.54
N GLU A 357 -20.55 23.91 4.83
CA GLU A 357 -20.41 22.76 5.72
C GLU A 357 -21.48 22.79 6.80
N THR A 358 -22.16 21.65 6.99
CA THR A 358 -23.14 21.50 8.06
C THR A 358 -22.82 20.31 8.95
N PHE A 359 -22.84 20.52 10.27
CA PHE A 359 -22.52 19.48 11.25
C PHE A 359 -23.05 19.82 12.65
N TYR A 360 -23.16 18.80 13.49
CA TYR A 360 -23.34 18.95 14.94
C TYR A 360 -22.05 18.71 15.69
N LEU A 361 -21.79 19.56 16.69
CA LEU A 361 -20.76 19.36 17.70
C LEU A 361 -21.43 18.93 19.01
N TYR A 362 -21.02 17.79 19.53
CA TYR A 362 -21.44 17.26 20.82
C TYR A 362 -20.26 17.39 21.81
N PRO A 363 -20.26 18.41 22.68
CA PRO A 363 -19.25 18.53 23.71
C PRO A 363 -19.45 17.46 24.80
N LEU A 364 -18.39 17.11 25.51
CA LEU A 364 -18.46 16.17 26.63
C LEU A 364 -19.42 16.65 27.74
N HIS A 365 -19.55 17.97 27.89
CA HIS A 365 -20.48 18.63 28.80
C HIS A 365 -21.13 19.83 28.10
N GLY A 366 -22.46 19.91 28.16
CA GLY A 366 -23.23 21.01 27.58
C GLY A 366 -24.25 20.53 26.54
N GLU A 367 -24.90 21.48 25.88
CA GLU A 367 -25.83 21.21 24.77
C GLU A 367 -25.08 21.09 23.45
N SER A 368 -25.63 20.28 22.53
CA SER A 368 -25.10 20.17 21.18
C SER A 368 -25.26 21.49 20.42
N GLN A 369 -24.32 21.76 19.52
CA GLN A 369 -24.30 22.97 18.71
C GLN A 369 -24.39 22.59 17.23
N TYR A 370 -25.29 23.25 16.50
CA TYR A 370 -25.41 23.11 15.05
C TYR A 370 -24.58 24.19 14.36
N PHE A 371 -23.81 23.78 13.36
CA PHE A 371 -23.01 24.65 12.52
C PHE A 371 -23.50 24.56 11.07
N ASN A 372 -23.58 25.72 10.42
CA ASN A 372 -23.77 25.90 8.99
C ASN A 372 -22.86 27.07 8.59
N GLN A 373 -21.72 26.77 7.99
CA GLN A 373 -20.63 27.73 7.80
C GLN A 373 -20.00 27.58 6.43
N ASN A 374 -19.52 28.72 5.89
CA ASN A 374 -18.75 28.72 4.66
C ASN A 374 -17.27 28.58 4.97
N THR A 375 -16.63 27.59 4.36
CA THR A 375 -15.22 27.27 4.55
C THR A 375 -14.47 27.45 3.22
N THR A 376 -13.35 28.15 3.25
CA THR A 376 -12.44 28.31 2.11
C THR A 376 -11.17 27.51 2.34
N TYR A 377 -10.93 26.53 1.48
CA TYR A 377 -9.70 25.76 1.44
C TYR A 377 -8.74 26.36 0.41
N THR A 378 -7.57 26.81 0.87
CA THR A 378 -6.51 27.28 -0.04
C THR A 378 -5.58 26.13 -0.36
N LEU A 379 -5.44 25.78 -1.63
CA LEU A 379 -4.61 24.70 -2.12
C LEU A 379 -3.38 25.21 -2.85
N ILE A 380 -2.24 24.60 -2.58
CA ILE A 380 -1.05 24.68 -3.43
C ILE A 380 -0.85 23.35 -4.15
N ILE A 381 -0.14 23.39 -5.28
CA ILE A 381 0.39 22.19 -5.93
C ILE A 381 1.87 22.10 -5.54
N ASP A 382 2.28 20.97 -4.97
CA ASP A 382 3.68 20.74 -4.59
C ASP A 382 4.57 20.43 -5.81
N GLU A 383 5.87 20.25 -5.56
CA GLU A 383 6.86 19.97 -6.61
C GLU A 383 6.62 18.65 -7.37
N TYR A 384 5.79 17.77 -6.81
CA TYR A 384 5.42 16.48 -7.40
C TYR A 384 4.07 16.54 -8.13
N GLY A 385 3.43 17.70 -8.18
CA GLY A 385 2.14 17.88 -8.84
C GLY A 385 0.94 17.53 -7.98
N ALA A 386 1.10 17.35 -6.66
CA ALA A 386 0.00 16.98 -5.75
C ALA A 386 -0.58 18.21 -5.03
N PHE A 387 -1.91 18.22 -4.83
CA PHE A 387 -2.58 19.25 -4.04
C PHE A 387 -2.28 19.11 -2.54
N ARG A 388 -2.10 20.24 -1.86
CA ARG A 388 -1.96 20.35 -0.40
C ARG A 388 -2.78 21.52 0.12
N ILE A 389 -3.47 21.34 1.25
CA ILE A 389 -4.18 22.41 1.95
C ILE A 389 -3.14 23.29 2.66
N ALA A 390 -2.98 24.53 2.22
CA ALA A 390 -2.07 25.50 2.80
C ALA A 390 -2.71 26.31 3.95
N SER A 391 -4.01 26.59 3.85
CA SER A 391 -4.80 27.24 4.90
C SER A 391 -6.29 26.88 4.78
N ILE A 392 -7.00 26.95 5.90
CA ILE A 392 -8.47 26.82 5.97
C ILE A 392 -9.01 28.10 6.62
N GLY A 393 -9.85 28.84 5.89
CA GLY A 393 -10.54 30.01 6.41
C GLY A 393 -12.01 29.71 6.63
N ILE A 394 -12.55 30.07 7.79
CA ILE A 394 -13.99 30.02 8.05
C ILE A 394 -14.53 31.45 7.93
N SER A 395 -15.57 31.62 7.12
CA SER A 395 -16.29 32.89 6.97
C SER A 395 -17.69 32.75 7.56
N ASN A 396 -18.00 33.63 8.52
CA ASN A 396 -19.29 33.71 9.20
C ASN A 396 -20.28 34.61 8.48
#